data_AF-A0A9E1NNP8-F1
#
_entry.id   AF-A0A9E1NNP8-F1
#
_cell.length_a   1.000
_cell.length_b   1.000
_cell.length_c   1.000
_cell.angle_alpha   90.00
_cell.angle_beta   90.00
_cell.angle_gamma   90.00
#
_symmetry.space_group_name_H-M   'P 1'
#
loop_
_entity.id
_entity.type
_entity.pdbx_description
1 polymer ?
#
loop_
_entity_poly.entity_id
_entity_poly.type
_entity_poly.pdbx_seq_one_letter_code
_entity_poly.pdbx_strand_id
1 'polypeptide(L)' 'YRAISPISPFGGFKQSGGSREAGIDAIHEYTRTKTTWINTSSEPMSNPFIMR' A
#
# COMPACT_ATOMS: atom_id res chain seq x y z
N TYR A 1 19.37 28.29 0.58
CA TYR A 1 19.02 26.93 1.06
C TYR A 1 17.51 26.81 1.07
N ARG A 2 16.90 26.05 0.16
CA ARG A 2 15.44 25.80 0.21
C ARG A 2 15.23 24.72 1.26
N ALA A 3 14.67 25.12 2.40
CA ALA A 3 14.54 24.27 3.59
C ALA A 3 13.55 23.11 3.46
N ILE A 4 12.86 22.99 2.32
CA ILE A 4 11.86 21.95 2.06
C ILE A 4 12.15 21.37 0.67
N SER A 5 12.45 20.07 0.66
CA SER A 5 12.67 19.30 -0.56
C SER A 5 11.39 18.53 -0.87
N PRO A 6 10.85 18.58 -2.11
CA PRO A 6 9.60 17.91 -2.46
C PRO A 6 9.67 16.37 -2.40
N ILE A 7 10.88 15.80 -2.26
CA ILE A 7 11.09 14.35 -2.10
C ILE A 7 11.15 13.90 -0.64
N SER A 8 11.32 14.83 0.31
CA SER A 8 11.45 14.48 1.72
C SER A 8 10.07 14.56 2.39
N PRO A 9 9.57 13.49 3.00
CA PRO A 9 8.31 13.52 3.71
C PRO A 9 8.44 14.43 4.95
N PHE A 10 7.46 15.31 5.15
CA PHE A 10 7.35 16.20 6.30
C PHE A 10 5.97 16.09 6.92
N GLY A 11 5.86 16.08 8.24
CA GLY A 11 4.58 15.84 8.89
C GLY A 11 4.65 15.95 10.40
N GLY A 12 3.50 15.78 11.04
CA GLY A 12 3.37 15.94 12.48
C GLY A 12 4.04 14.82 13.29
N PHE A 13 4.38 15.14 14.53
CA PHE A 13 4.82 14.17 15.53
C PHE A 13 4.02 14.36 16.83
N LYS A 14 3.59 13.26 17.45
CA LYS A 14 2.75 13.25 18.67
C LYS A 14 1.40 13.96 18.47
N GLN A 15 1.19 15.09 19.12
CA GLN A 15 -0.09 15.80 19.13
C GLN A 15 -0.30 16.73 17.92
N SER A 16 0.70 16.88 17.04
CA SER A 16 0.62 17.76 15.87
C SER A 16 0.03 17.09 14.62
N GLY A 17 -0.53 15.88 14.74
CA GLY A 17 -1.12 15.11 13.63
C GLY A 17 -0.26 13.93 13.16
N GLY A 18 -0.88 12.95 12.49
CA GLY A 18 -0.24 11.70 12.05
C GLY A 18 0.06 11.59 10.55
N SER A 19 -0.37 12.59 9.76
CA SER A 19 -0.19 12.62 8.31
C SER A 19 1.18 13.15 7.88
N ARG A 20 1.58 12.82 6.65
CA ARG A 20 2.80 13.32 6.02
C ARG A 20 2.52 13.90 4.63
N GLU A 21 3.11 15.05 4.38
CA GLU A 21 3.14 15.71 3.08
C GLU A 21 4.48 15.45 2.38
N ALA A 22 4.47 15.43 1.04
CA ALA A 22 5.61 15.13 0.17
C ALA A 22 6.21 13.71 0.31
N GLY A 23 7.13 13.38 -0.60
CA GLY A 23 7.74 12.05 -0.67
C GLY A 23 6.75 10.93 -1.04
N ILE A 24 7.23 9.68 -0.95
CA ILE A 24 6.42 8.49 -1.28
C ILE A 24 5.27 8.26 -0.27
N ASP A 25 5.45 8.71 0.97
CA ASP A 25 4.45 8.60 2.03
C ASP A 25 3.15 9.31 1.66
N ALA A 26 3.22 10.47 1.00
CA ALA A 26 2.04 11.20 0.55
C ALA A 26 1.20 10.42 -0.48
N ILE A 27 1.83 9.60 -1.33
CA ILE A 27 1.11 8.78 -2.34
C ILE A 27 0.19 7.76 -1.65
N HIS A 28 0.62 7.21 -0.51
CA HIS A 28 -0.17 6.25 0.25
C HIS A 28 -1.39 6.88 0.93
N GLU A 29 -1.44 8.20 1.15
CA GLU A 29 -2.64 8.87 1.68
C GLU A 29 -3.73 9.07 0.61
N TYR A 30 -3.35 9.18 -0.66
CA TYR A 30 -4.27 9.37 -1.78
C TYR A 30 -4.59 8.09 -2.56
N THR A 31 -4.01 6.95 -2.18
CA THR A 31 -4.22 5.67 -2.85
C THR A 31 -4.60 4.57 -1.87
N ARG A 32 -5.22 3.49 -2.37
CA ARG A 32 -5.53 2.30 -1.58
C ARG A 32 -5.03 1.05 -2.31
N THR A 33 -4.34 0.18 -1.58
CA THR A 33 -3.88 -1.11 -2.10
C THR A 33 -5.07 -2.00 -2.44
N LYS A 34 -5.10 -2.50 -3.68
CA LYS A 34 -6.03 -3.52 -4.14
C LYS A 34 -5.24 -4.76 -4.53
N THR A 35 -5.50 -5.88 -3.86
CA THR A 35 -4.82 -7.15 -4.13
C THR A 35 -5.71 -8.07 -4.94
N THR A 36 -5.19 -8.67 -6.01
CA THR A 36 -5.90 -9.66 -6.84
C THR A 36 -4.99 -10.85 -7.09
N TRP A 37 -5.54 -12.04 -6.94
CA TRP A 37 -4.86 -13.31 -7.18
C TRP A 37 -5.44 -13.95 -8.43
N ILE A 38 -4.57 -14.42 -9.32
CA ILE A 38 -4.95 -15.08 -10.57
C ILE A 38 -4.25 -16.44 -10.59
N ASN A 39 -5.04 -17.50 -10.79
CA ASN A 39 -4.50 -18.82 -11.06
C ASN A 39 -4.24 -18.95 -12.57
N THR A 40 -2.99 -19.21 -12.95
CA THR A 40 -2.57 -19.34 -14.37
C THR A 40 -2.53 -20.78 -14.85
N SER A 41 -2.89 -21.76 -14.02
CA SER A 41 -2.94 -23.16 -14.40
C SER A 41 -4.06 -23.43 -15.41
N SER A 42 -3.78 -24.27 -16.40
CA SER A 42 -4.80 -24.83 -17.30
C SER A 42 -5.60 -25.95 -16.64
N GLU A 43 -5.09 -26.54 -15.56
CA GLU A 43 -5.77 -27.61 -14.82
C GLU A 43 -6.72 -27.01 -13.78
N PRO A 44 -7.94 -27.56 -13.62
CA PRO A 44 -8.89 -27.09 -12.62
C PRO A 44 -8.35 -27.34 -11.20
N MET A 45 -8.65 -26.41 -10.29
CA MET A 45 -8.33 -26.60 -8.87
C MET A 45 -9.06 -27.84 -8.34
N SER A 46 -8.33 -28.78 -7.73
CA SER A 46 -8.91 -30.00 -7.18
C SER A 46 -9.92 -29.67 -6.08
N ASN A 47 -11.06 -30.38 -6.06
CA ASN A 47 -12.08 -30.20 -5.03
C ASN A 47 -11.53 -30.61 -3.64
N PRO A 48 -11.44 -29.69 -2.67
CA PRO A 48 -10.87 -29.98 -1.35
C PRO A 48 -11.80 -30.78 -0.43
N PHE A 49 -13.06 -31.05 -0.82
CA PHE A 49 -14.07 -31.68 0.03
C PHE A 49 -14.38 -33.15 -0.31
N ILE A 50 -13.58 -33.80 -1.16
CA ILE A 50 -13.73 -35.24 -1.43
C ILE A 50 -13.07 -36.02 -0.28
N MET A 51 -13.88 -36.70 0.56
CA MET A 51 -13.37 -37.70 1.49
C MET A 51 -12.84 -38.91 0.71
N ARG A 52 -11.61 -39.33 0.99
CA ARG A 52 -11.02 -40.58 0.50
C ARG A 52 -11.33 -41.74 1.45
#